data_AF-A0A0A8UXJ8-F1
#
_entry.id   AF-A0A0A8UXJ8-F1
#
_cell.length_a   1.000
_cell.length_b   1.000
_cell.length_c   1.000
_cell.angle_alpha   90.00
_cell.angle_beta   90.00
_cell.angle_gamma   90.00
#
_symmetry.space_group_name_H-M   'P 1'
#
loop_
_entity.id
_entity.type
_entity.pdbx_description
1 polymer ?
#
loop_
_entity_poly.entity_id
_entity_poly.type
_entity_poly.pdbx_seq_one_letter_code
_entity_poly.pdbx_strand_id
1 'polypeptide(L)'
;MDVSVKEFLITLYIVGGLITLSYSINSFLSFQRLKIYYNNDLLLKRPDVKRYLILKPFLWPYFFVIEKNPIERFSELFFKHYGDEGHTYFRSQGLKNFLNDLFKGKNRYKKYQIHTLCWPIDKNSQDWIEHKRLFKGNNFYAHIIYIKMQNEYLVRVSWEKESAPHPVESISRFELDQCQRLSASEFKTRMQQINANEANKLHLEMK
;
A
#
# COMPACT_ATOMS: atom_id res chain seq x y z
N MET A 1 -6.66 44.87 11.09
CA MET A 1 -7.90 44.45 10.44
C MET A 1 -8.47 43.32 11.26
N ASP A 2 -9.51 43.58 12.05
CA ASP A 2 -10.27 42.53 12.73
C ASP A 2 -11.19 41.88 11.70
N VAL A 3 -10.77 40.72 11.19
CA VAL A 3 -11.64 39.87 10.37
C VAL A 3 -12.69 39.30 11.31
N SER A 4 -13.97 39.52 11.01
CA SER A 4 -15.03 38.93 11.82
C SER A 4 -14.97 37.40 11.70
N VAL A 5 -15.30 36.68 12.79
CA VAL A 5 -15.33 35.20 12.79
C VAL A 5 -16.16 34.64 11.63
N LYS A 6 -17.24 35.34 11.26
CA LYS A 6 -18.09 34.99 10.12
C LYS A 6 -17.34 35.08 8.79
N GLU A 7 -16.65 36.20 8.52
CA GLU A 7 -15.86 36.36 7.30
C GLU A 7 -14.76 35.32 7.22
N PHE A 8 -14.06 35.06 8.33
CA PHE A 8 -13.04 34.02 8.39
C PHE A 8 -13.59 32.63 8.02
N LEU A 9 -14.74 32.24 8.59
CA LEU A 9 -15.37 30.95 8.30
C LEU A 9 -15.83 30.85 6.84
N ILE A 10 -16.36 31.94 6.26
CA ILE A 10 -16.75 31.98 4.84
C ILE A 10 -15.52 31.84 3.95
N THR A 11 -14.45 32.59 4.22
CA THR A 11 -13.19 32.49 3.46
C THR A 11 -12.61 31.08 3.56
N LEU A 12 -12.57 30.49 4.76
CA LEU A 12 -12.09 29.12 4.96
C LEU A 12 -12.94 28.11 4.16
N TYR A 13 -14.26 28.27 4.17
CA TYR A 13 -15.18 27.42 3.42
C TYR A 13 -14.95 27.49 1.91
N ILE A 14 -14.80 28.70 1.37
CA ILE A 14 -14.54 28.92 -0.06
C ILE A 14 -13.18 28.34 -0.46
N VAL A 15 -12.12 28.64 0.29
CA VAL A 15 -10.77 28.15 0.01
C VAL A 15 -10.71 26.62 0.08
N GLY A 16 -11.28 26.01 1.14
CA GLY A 16 -11.35 24.55 1.27
C GLY A 16 -12.15 23.90 0.14
N GLY A 17 -13.23 24.54 -0.29
CA GLY A 17 -14.03 24.11 -1.44
C GLY A 17 -13.25 24.11 -2.75
N LEU A 18 -12.52 25.20 -3.04
CA LEU A 18 -11.68 25.31 -4.24
C LEU A 18 -10.54 24.28 -4.27
N ILE A 19 -9.87 24.07 -3.13
CA ILE A 19 -8.82 23.04 -3.00
C ILE A 19 -9.42 21.65 -3.28
N THR A 20 -10.56 21.35 -2.67
CA THR A 20 -11.22 20.05 -2.84
C THR A 20 -11.72 19.85 -4.27
N LEU A 21 -12.21 20.90 -4.92
CA LEU A 21 -12.60 20.88 -6.33
C LEU A 21 -11.42 20.54 -7.23
N SER A 22 -10.27 21.17 -7.02
CA SER A 22 -9.04 20.88 -7.76
C SER A 22 -8.65 19.40 -7.65
N TYR A 23 -8.68 18.84 -6.43
CA TYR A 23 -8.43 17.41 -6.21
C TYR A 23 -9.45 16.51 -6.90
N SER A 24 -10.74 16.86 -6.87
CA SER A 24 -11.78 16.09 -7.57
C SER A 24 -11.57 16.09 -9.08
N ILE A 25 -11.18 17.23 -9.67
CA ILE A 25 -10.86 17.34 -11.11
C ILE A 25 -9.64 16.47 -11.45
N ASN A 26 -8.55 16.59 -10.70
CA ASN A 26 -7.35 15.77 -10.91
C ASN A 26 -7.64 14.27 -10.78
N SER A 27 -8.49 13.88 -9.83
CA SER A 27 -8.93 12.49 -9.66
C SER A 27 -9.73 12.01 -10.86
N PHE A 28 -10.66 12.84 -11.37
CA PHE A 28 -11.45 12.52 -12.56
C PHE A 28 -10.58 12.33 -13.81
N LEU A 29 -9.61 13.22 -14.04
CA LEU A 29 -8.63 13.10 -15.11
C LEU A 29 -7.81 11.81 -15.00
N SER A 30 -7.42 11.44 -13.77
CA SER A 30 -6.70 10.19 -13.51
C SER A 30 -7.55 8.96 -13.85
N PHE A 31 -8.84 8.96 -13.49
CA PHE A 31 -9.77 7.89 -13.89
C PHE A 31 -9.97 7.81 -15.41
N GLN A 32 -9.98 8.94 -16.12
CA GLN A 32 -10.01 8.93 -17.58
C GLN A 32 -8.76 8.30 -18.19
N ARG A 33 -7.57 8.60 -17.66
CA ARG A 33 -6.31 7.95 -18.09
C ARG A 33 -6.35 6.44 -17.83
N LEU A 34 -6.82 6.01 -16.66
CA LEU A 34 -6.98 4.59 -16.33
C LEU A 34 -7.99 3.88 -17.25
N LYS A 35 -9.08 4.56 -17.62
CA LYS A 35 -10.05 4.03 -18.60
C LYS A 35 -9.39 3.74 -19.94
N ILE A 36 -8.54 4.64 -20.42
CA ILE A 36 -7.79 4.47 -21.67
C ILE A 36 -6.81 3.29 -21.54
N TYR A 37 -6.04 3.23 -20.46
CA TYR A 37 -5.00 2.22 -20.27
C TYR A 37 -5.54 0.80 -20.07
N TYR A 38 -6.61 0.65 -19.28
CA TYR A 38 -7.19 -0.66 -18.94
C TYR A 38 -8.42 -1.03 -19.78
N ASN A 39 -8.82 -0.18 -20.74
CA ASN A 39 -10.07 -0.28 -21.50
C ASN A 39 -11.29 -0.60 -20.60
N ASN A 40 -11.36 0.06 -19.46
CA ASN A 40 -12.33 -0.25 -18.41
C ASN A 40 -12.80 1.01 -17.70
N ASP A 41 -14.10 1.32 -17.82
CA ASP A 41 -14.69 2.49 -17.18
C ASP A 41 -15.02 2.22 -15.71
N LEU A 42 -14.07 2.53 -14.83
CA LEU A 42 -14.22 2.35 -13.39
C LEU A 42 -15.28 3.28 -12.79
N LEU A 43 -15.46 4.50 -13.31
CA LEU A 43 -16.44 5.46 -12.79
C LEU A 43 -17.88 5.08 -13.18
N LEU A 44 -18.06 4.41 -14.32
CA LEU A 44 -19.36 3.83 -14.69
C LEU A 44 -19.70 2.64 -13.77
N LYS A 45 -18.71 1.79 -13.46
CA LYS A 45 -18.89 0.65 -12.56
C LYS A 45 -19.05 1.04 -11.09
N ARG A 46 -18.56 2.21 -10.69
CA ARG A 46 -18.60 2.75 -9.33
C ARG A 46 -19.26 4.13 -9.30
N PRO A 47 -20.61 4.18 -9.47
CA PRO A 47 -21.34 5.45 -9.44
C PRO A 47 -21.27 6.13 -8.07
N ASP A 48 -21.01 5.37 -7.00
CA ASP A 48 -20.70 5.84 -5.66
C ASP A 48 -19.48 6.76 -5.65
N VAL A 49 -18.38 6.34 -6.29
CA VAL A 49 -17.13 7.12 -6.40
C VAL A 49 -17.35 8.38 -7.21
N LYS A 50 -18.11 8.29 -8.32
CA LYS A 50 -18.46 9.46 -9.14
C LYS A 50 -19.26 10.49 -8.34
N ARG A 51 -20.31 10.06 -7.63
CA ARG A 51 -21.12 10.93 -6.77
C ARG A 51 -20.28 11.56 -5.67
N TYR A 52 -19.41 10.77 -5.04
CA TYR A 52 -18.48 11.25 -4.04
C TYR A 52 -17.59 12.37 -4.58
N LEU A 53 -16.94 12.20 -5.74
CA LEU A 53 -16.07 13.24 -6.32
C LEU A 53 -16.82 14.54 -6.63
N ILE A 54 -18.11 14.47 -6.98
CA ILE A 54 -18.96 15.64 -7.23
C ILE A 54 -19.39 16.31 -5.93
N LEU A 55 -19.78 15.54 -4.91
CA LEU A 55 -20.27 16.08 -3.64
C LEU A 55 -19.15 16.60 -2.73
N LYS A 56 -17.94 16.04 -2.87
CA LYS A 56 -16.81 16.34 -1.99
C LYS A 56 -16.48 17.83 -1.89
N PRO A 57 -16.44 18.64 -2.96
CA PRO A 57 -16.14 20.07 -2.87
C PRO A 57 -17.19 20.87 -2.10
N PHE A 58 -18.47 20.49 -2.20
CA PHE A 58 -19.56 21.16 -1.50
C PHE A 58 -19.66 20.74 -0.03
N LEU A 59 -19.42 19.46 0.26
CA LEU A 59 -19.48 18.93 1.62
C LEU A 59 -18.09 18.70 2.20
N TRP A 60 -17.11 19.50 1.77
CA TRP A 60 -15.71 19.30 2.13
C TRP A 60 -15.48 19.29 3.64
N PRO A 61 -16.15 20.11 4.50
CA PRO A 61 -15.92 20.04 5.94
C PRO A 61 -16.37 18.70 6.53
N TYR A 62 -17.51 18.17 6.05
CA TYR A 62 -18.02 16.87 6.47
C TYR A 62 -17.03 15.76 6.11
N PHE A 63 -16.63 15.70 4.83
CA PHE A 63 -15.63 14.73 4.35
C PHE A 63 -14.25 14.92 5.01
N PHE A 64 -13.90 16.14 5.39
CA PHE A 64 -12.69 16.42 6.15
C PHE A 64 -12.73 15.76 7.53
N VAL A 65 -13.87 15.72 8.20
CA VAL A 65 -13.97 15.07 9.52
C VAL A 65 -14.01 13.55 9.40
N ILE A 66 -14.77 13.00 8.46
CA ILE A 66 -15.04 11.55 8.43
C ILE A 66 -13.97 10.71 7.70
N GLU A 67 -13.25 11.27 6.73
CA GLU A 67 -12.37 10.47 5.88
C GLU A 67 -11.06 10.07 6.55
N LYS A 68 -10.54 10.94 7.44
CA LYS A 68 -9.26 10.77 8.09
C LYS A 68 -9.32 11.35 9.48
N ASN A 69 -8.85 10.58 10.44
CA ASN A 69 -8.68 11.09 11.79
C ASN A 69 -7.54 12.13 11.85
N PRO A 70 -7.47 12.95 12.92
CA PRO A 70 -6.44 13.98 13.04
C PRO A 70 -5.00 13.46 12.93
N ILE A 71 -4.73 12.26 13.43
CA ILE A 71 -3.39 11.64 13.41
C ILE A 71 -2.98 11.29 11.97
N GLU A 72 -3.90 10.74 11.18
CA GLU A 72 -3.65 10.43 9.77
C GLU A 72 -3.39 11.70 8.96
N ARG A 73 -4.13 12.78 9.23
CA ARG A 73 -3.92 14.08 8.58
C ARG A 73 -2.56 14.66 8.92
N PHE A 74 -2.21 14.67 10.20
CA PHE A 74 -0.90 15.10 10.66
C PHE A 74 0.22 14.27 10.03
N SER A 75 0.07 12.94 10.03
CA SER A 75 1.04 12.01 9.43
C SER A 75 1.22 12.28 7.94
N GLU A 76 0.13 12.48 7.18
CA GLU A 76 0.25 12.77 5.75
C GLU A 76 0.75 14.19 5.44
N LEU A 77 0.51 15.16 6.32
CA LEU A 77 0.99 16.52 6.14
C LEU A 77 2.51 16.61 6.31
N PHE A 78 3.06 15.91 7.29
CA PHE A 78 4.47 16.04 7.67
C PHE A 78 5.35 14.84 7.28
N PHE A 79 4.79 13.64 7.17
CA PHE A 79 5.54 12.39 7.03
C PHE A 79 5.19 11.59 5.78
N LYS A 80 4.32 12.09 4.89
CA LYS A 80 3.93 11.38 3.67
C LYS A 80 5.11 11.00 2.78
N HIS A 81 6.11 11.86 2.73
CA HIS A 81 7.35 11.64 1.97
C HIS A 81 8.55 11.40 2.88
N TYR A 82 8.31 11.13 4.17
CA TYR A 82 9.38 10.78 5.11
C TYR A 82 9.73 9.31 4.97
N GLY A 83 10.97 8.98 4.63
CA GLY A 83 11.42 7.59 4.58
C GLY A 83 12.44 7.33 3.51
N ASP A 84 12.19 6.27 2.74
CA ASP A 84 13.01 5.88 1.59
C ASP A 84 12.58 6.69 0.36
N GLU A 85 13.53 6.99 -0.53
CA GLU A 85 13.27 7.78 -1.74
C GLU A 85 12.25 7.09 -2.65
N GLY A 86 11.44 7.87 -3.36
CA GLY A 86 10.38 7.36 -4.23
C GLY A 86 9.15 6.80 -3.50
N HIS A 87 9.20 6.63 -2.17
CA HIS A 87 8.09 6.09 -1.40
C HIS A 87 7.12 7.18 -0.93
N THR A 88 5.83 6.83 -0.96
CA THR A 88 4.75 7.67 -0.43
C THR A 88 3.96 6.87 0.58
N TYR A 89 3.92 7.36 1.82
CA TYR A 89 3.25 6.70 2.93
C TYR A 89 1.89 7.37 3.19
N PHE A 90 0.83 6.58 3.19
CA PHE A 90 -0.54 7.08 3.40
C PHE A 90 -1.01 6.85 4.84
N ARG A 91 -2.00 7.63 5.27
CA ARG A 91 -2.56 7.56 6.63
C ARG A 91 -1.45 7.74 7.68
N SER A 92 -1.48 6.94 8.74
CA SER A 92 -0.48 6.94 9.82
C SER A 92 0.85 6.27 9.46
N GLN A 93 1.04 5.78 8.23
CA GLN A 93 2.24 5.00 7.86
C GLN A 93 3.52 5.83 7.92
N GLY A 94 3.50 7.09 7.45
CA GLY A 94 4.67 7.97 7.48
C GLY A 94 5.14 8.23 8.91
N LEU A 95 4.20 8.57 9.81
CA LEU A 95 4.48 8.74 11.22
C LEU A 95 5.00 7.44 11.87
N LYS A 96 4.40 6.28 11.53
CA LYS A 96 4.89 4.98 12.02
C LYS A 96 6.32 4.69 11.55
N ASN A 97 6.66 5.02 10.30
CA ASN A 97 8.02 4.87 9.78
C ASN A 97 9.01 5.75 10.55
N PHE A 98 8.64 7.02 10.79
CA PHE A 98 9.43 7.93 11.61
C PHE A 98 9.67 7.41 13.02
N LEU A 99 8.62 6.95 13.70
CA LEU A 99 8.75 6.37 15.04
C LEU A 99 9.64 5.12 15.02
N ASN A 100 9.47 4.24 14.03
CA ASN A 100 10.34 3.07 13.88
C ASN A 100 11.81 3.48 13.72
N ASP A 101 12.12 4.54 12.99
CA ASP A 101 13.50 5.00 12.88
C ASP A 101 14.06 5.60 14.17
N LEU A 102 13.23 6.32 14.93
CA LEU A 102 13.62 6.86 16.23
C LEU A 102 13.94 5.73 17.21
N PHE A 103 13.12 4.67 17.25
CA PHE A 103 13.26 3.59 18.24
C PHE A 103 14.19 2.46 17.80
N LYS A 104 14.21 2.11 16.51
CA LYS A 104 14.95 0.95 15.98
C LYS A 104 16.18 1.36 15.14
N GLY A 105 16.28 2.63 14.77
CA GLY A 105 17.32 3.13 13.88
C GLY A 105 17.02 2.90 12.39
N LYS A 106 17.51 3.83 11.54
CA LYS A 106 17.33 3.76 10.08
C LYS A 106 18.05 2.57 9.43
N ASN A 107 19.17 2.13 10.01
CA ASN A 107 20.03 1.08 9.44
C ASN A 107 19.71 -0.33 9.94
N ARG A 108 18.54 -0.54 10.59
CA ARG A 108 18.18 -1.80 11.25
C ARG A 108 18.22 -3.04 10.34
N TYR A 109 18.03 -2.87 9.04
CA TYR A 109 18.09 -3.96 8.06
C TYR A 109 19.38 -3.98 7.22
N LYS A 110 20.31 -3.03 7.39
CA LYS A 110 21.48 -2.85 6.51
C LYS A 110 22.42 -4.06 6.46
N LYS A 111 22.44 -4.88 7.50
CA LYS A 111 23.32 -6.06 7.61
C LYS A 111 22.69 -7.35 7.09
N TYR A 112 21.41 -7.31 6.72
CA TYR A 112 20.69 -8.50 6.30
C TYR A 112 20.51 -8.51 4.78
N GLN A 113 20.57 -9.69 4.20
CA GLN A 113 20.26 -9.87 2.79
C GLN A 113 18.74 -9.93 2.60
N ILE A 114 18.23 -9.06 1.74
CA ILE A 114 16.84 -9.04 1.33
C ILE A 114 16.72 -9.93 0.10
N HIS A 115 15.75 -10.85 0.13
CA HIS A 115 15.44 -11.71 -1.01
C HIS A 115 14.05 -11.38 -1.52
N THR A 116 13.94 -11.24 -2.84
CA THR A 116 12.66 -11.11 -3.54
C THR A 116 12.48 -12.31 -4.46
N LEU A 117 11.30 -12.94 -4.39
CA LEU A 117 10.92 -14.07 -5.23
C LEU A 117 9.57 -13.79 -5.86
N CYS A 118 9.33 -14.36 -7.03
CA CYS A 118 8.03 -14.33 -7.69
C CYS A 118 7.67 -15.74 -8.14
N TRP A 119 6.65 -16.33 -7.51
CA TRP A 119 6.25 -17.71 -7.76
C TRP A 119 4.83 -17.76 -8.32
N PRO A 120 4.55 -18.65 -9.29
CA PRO A 120 3.17 -18.93 -9.64
C PRO A 120 2.46 -19.55 -8.44
N ILE A 121 1.27 -19.04 -8.12
CA ILE A 121 0.46 -19.60 -7.03
C ILE A 121 -0.12 -20.94 -7.49
N ASP A 122 -0.10 -21.96 -6.63
CA ASP A 122 -0.76 -23.23 -6.92
C ASP A 122 -2.27 -23.00 -7.05
N LYS A 123 -2.85 -23.41 -8.18
CA LYS A 123 -4.29 -23.26 -8.48
C LYS A 123 -5.19 -24.02 -7.50
N ASN A 124 -4.65 -25.01 -6.81
CA ASN A 124 -5.36 -25.79 -5.80
C ASN A 124 -5.18 -25.24 -4.38
N SER A 125 -4.36 -24.20 -4.19
CA SER A 125 -4.17 -23.56 -2.88
C SER A 125 -5.40 -22.76 -2.46
N GLN A 126 -5.61 -22.67 -1.15
CA GLN A 126 -6.64 -21.80 -0.57
C GLN A 126 -6.44 -20.34 -0.97
N ASP A 127 -5.18 -19.88 -1.01
CA ASP A 127 -4.79 -18.53 -1.43
C ASP A 127 -5.27 -18.22 -2.87
N TRP A 128 -5.16 -19.19 -3.79
CA TRP A 128 -5.68 -19.03 -5.15
C TRP A 128 -7.20 -18.89 -5.19
N ILE A 129 -7.91 -19.74 -4.45
CA ILE A 129 -9.37 -19.76 -4.42
C ILE A 129 -9.91 -18.43 -3.90
N GLU A 130 -9.33 -17.90 -2.83
CA GLU A 130 -9.72 -16.61 -2.25
C GLU A 130 -9.41 -15.45 -3.20
N HIS A 131 -8.21 -15.44 -3.80
CA HIS A 131 -7.80 -14.34 -4.69
C HIS A 131 -8.62 -14.32 -5.99
N LYS A 132 -8.94 -15.48 -6.57
CA LYS A 132 -9.77 -15.60 -7.78
C LYS A 132 -11.19 -15.10 -7.57
N ARG A 133 -11.75 -15.17 -6.35
CA ARG A 133 -13.08 -14.61 -6.04
C ARG A 133 -13.10 -13.09 -6.20
N LEU A 134 -11.99 -12.41 -5.88
CA LEU A 134 -11.89 -10.95 -5.88
C LEU A 134 -11.39 -10.40 -7.21
N PHE A 135 -10.53 -11.13 -7.92
CA PHE A 135 -9.88 -10.66 -9.14
C PHE A 135 -10.11 -11.59 -10.34
N LYS A 136 -10.48 -11.02 -11.49
CA LYS A 136 -10.60 -11.78 -12.75
C LYS A 136 -9.22 -12.03 -13.36
N GLY A 137 -8.88 -13.30 -13.61
CA GLY A 137 -7.63 -13.73 -14.24
C GLY A 137 -7.30 -15.20 -13.93
N ASN A 138 -6.38 -15.78 -14.70
CA ASN A 138 -5.92 -17.17 -14.53
C ASN A 138 -4.44 -17.29 -14.21
N ASN A 139 -3.72 -16.17 -14.13
CA ASN A 139 -2.29 -16.09 -13.84
C ASN A 139 -2.13 -15.12 -12.66
N PHE A 140 -1.93 -15.66 -11.46
CA PHE A 140 -1.58 -14.89 -10.28
C PHE A 140 -0.25 -15.43 -9.74
N TYR A 141 0.57 -14.51 -9.27
CA TYR A 141 1.89 -14.76 -8.75
C TYR A 141 1.96 -14.27 -7.31
N ALA A 142 2.68 -15.03 -6.50
CA ALA A 142 3.10 -14.67 -5.17
C ALA A 142 4.41 -13.91 -5.27
N HIS A 143 4.37 -12.63 -4.94
CA HIS A 143 5.56 -11.82 -4.72
C HIS A 143 5.93 -11.97 -3.25
N ILE A 144 7.11 -12.53 -3.02
CA ILE A 144 7.57 -12.91 -1.69
C ILE A 144 8.82 -12.09 -1.40
N ILE A 145 8.76 -11.30 -0.33
CA ILE A 145 9.92 -10.62 0.24
C ILE A 145 10.27 -11.38 1.51
N TYR A 146 11.51 -11.82 1.65
CA TYR A 146 11.95 -12.39 2.92
C TYR A 146 13.37 -12.00 3.32
N ILE A 147 13.60 -12.01 4.63
CA ILE A 147 14.91 -11.81 5.25
C ILE A 147 15.10 -12.89 6.30
N LYS A 148 16.27 -13.55 6.29
CA LYS A 148 16.68 -14.47 7.35
C LYS A 148 17.38 -13.70 8.48
N MET A 149 16.86 -13.82 9.69
CA MET A 149 17.41 -13.21 10.90
C MET A 149 17.65 -14.29 11.95
N GLN A 150 18.88 -14.82 12.01
CA GLN A 150 19.25 -15.93 12.92
C GLN A 150 18.29 -17.14 12.77
N ASN A 151 17.37 -17.32 13.72
CA ASN A 151 16.40 -18.43 13.76
C ASN A 151 15.01 -18.05 13.25
N GLU A 152 14.81 -16.78 12.84
CA GLU A 152 13.55 -16.24 12.37
C GLU A 152 13.66 -15.77 10.92
N TYR A 153 12.49 -15.64 10.29
CA TYR A 153 12.31 -15.03 8.98
C TYR A 153 11.32 -13.88 9.10
N LEU A 154 11.67 -12.74 8.50
CA LEU A 154 10.68 -11.74 8.14
C LEU A 154 10.15 -12.09 6.76
N VAL A 155 8.84 -12.23 6.62
CA VAL A 155 8.19 -12.58 5.36
C VAL A 155 7.02 -11.65 5.06
N ARG A 156 6.96 -11.17 3.83
CA ARG A 156 5.77 -10.54 3.26
C ARG A 156 5.42 -11.25 1.96
N VAL A 157 4.14 -11.50 1.76
CA VAL A 157 3.62 -12.10 0.53
C VAL A 157 2.52 -11.18 -0.01
N SER A 158 2.68 -10.74 -1.26
CA SER A 158 1.66 -10.01 -2.02
C SER A 158 1.24 -10.82 -3.25
N TRP A 159 0.00 -10.60 -3.68
CA TRP A 159 -0.60 -11.33 -4.79
C TRP A 159 -0.75 -10.39 -5.99
N GLU A 160 -0.10 -10.72 -7.09
CA GLU A 160 -0.01 -9.84 -8.25
C GLU A 160 -0.21 -10.62 -9.55
N LYS A 161 -0.43 -9.89 -10.65
CA LYS A 161 -0.49 -10.49 -12.00
C LYS A 161 0.86 -10.51 -12.69
N GLU A 162 1.82 -9.74 -12.19
CA GLU A 162 3.16 -9.62 -12.74
C GLU A 162 4.00 -10.82 -12.32
N SER A 163 4.73 -11.38 -13.28
CA SER A 163 5.53 -12.60 -13.08
C SER A 163 7.00 -12.32 -12.76
N ALA A 164 7.42 -11.06 -12.79
CA ALA A 164 8.78 -10.66 -12.44
C ALA A 164 8.84 -10.32 -10.95
N PRO A 165 9.90 -10.71 -10.22
CA PRO A 165 10.07 -10.26 -8.85
C PRO A 165 10.34 -8.76 -8.79
N HIS A 166 9.86 -8.12 -7.72
CA HIS A 166 10.23 -6.73 -7.43
C HIS A 166 11.74 -6.60 -7.21
N PRO A 167 12.37 -5.53 -7.71
CA PRO A 167 13.78 -5.28 -7.45
C PRO A 167 14.00 -5.06 -5.95
N VAL A 168 15.14 -5.51 -5.44
CA VAL A 168 15.46 -5.38 -4.00
C VAL A 168 15.55 -3.91 -3.60
N GLU A 169 16.03 -3.06 -4.52
CA GLU A 169 16.19 -1.62 -4.32
C GLU A 169 14.86 -0.89 -4.15
N SER A 170 13.74 -1.45 -4.63
CA SER A 170 12.42 -0.86 -4.42
C SER A 170 11.81 -1.20 -3.06
N ILE A 171 12.43 -2.08 -2.25
CA ILE A 171 11.86 -2.51 -0.98
C ILE A 171 12.23 -1.51 0.13
N SER A 172 11.23 -0.78 0.62
CA SER A 172 11.42 0.17 1.74
C SER A 172 11.69 -0.55 3.06
N ARG A 173 12.45 0.11 3.95
CA ARG A 173 12.64 -0.39 5.34
C ARG A 173 11.32 -0.46 6.11
N PHE A 174 10.36 0.40 5.76
CA PHE A 174 9.04 0.39 6.36
C PHE A 174 8.20 -0.82 5.92
N GLU A 175 8.34 -1.25 4.67
CA GLU A 175 7.74 -2.49 4.20
C GLU A 175 8.29 -3.70 4.96
N LEU A 176 9.59 -3.71 5.23
CA LEU A 176 10.22 -4.75 6.06
C LEU A 176 9.72 -4.75 7.51
N ASP A 177 9.34 -3.59 8.08
CA ASP A 177 8.71 -3.54 9.41
C ASP A 177 7.30 -4.16 9.42
N GLN A 178 6.65 -4.27 8.27
CA GLN A 178 5.32 -4.88 8.13
C GLN A 178 5.37 -6.38 7.82
N CYS A 179 6.56 -6.93 7.60
CA CYS A 179 6.74 -8.36 7.41
C CYS A 179 6.30 -9.15 8.65
N GLN A 180 5.67 -10.29 8.40
CA GLN A 180 5.36 -11.26 9.44
C GLN A 180 6.66 -11.92 9.92
N ARG A 181 6.84 -12.02 11.24
CA ARG A 181 7.90 -12.82 11.86
C ARG A 181 7.45 -14.27 11.91
N LEU A 182 8.25 -15.16 11.32
CA LEU A 182 8.01 -16.59 11.28
C LEU A 182 9.25 -17.34 11.78
N SER A 183 9.06 -18.39 12.55
CA SER A 183 10.10 -19.40 12.79
C SER A 183 10.48 -20.13 11.50
N ALA A 184 11.59 -20.86 11.52
CA ALA A 184 12.03 -21.63 10.36
C ALA A 184 11.02 -22.70 9.89
N SER A 185 10.29 -23.34 10.82
CA SER A 185 9.24 -24.30 10.49
C SER A 185 8.03 -23.60 9.86
N GLU A 186 7.58 -22.49 10.44
CA GLU A 186 6.46 -21.71 9.91
C GLU A 186 6.79 -21.12 8.53
N PHE A 187 8.01 -20.65 8.33
CA PHE A 187 8.52 -20.20 7.04
C PHE A 187 8.36 -21.30 5.98
N LYS A 188 8.86 -22.51 6.29
CA LYS A 188 8.76 -23.66 5.38
C LYS A 188 7.32 -24.00 5.07
N THR A 189 6.45 -24.08 6.08
CA THR A 189 5.02 -24.35 5.89
C THR A 189 4.36 -23.29 5.04
N ARG A 190 4.65 -22.00 5.26
CA ARG A 190 4.07 -20.90 4.48
C ARG A 190 4.50 -20.96 3.01
N MET A 191 5.77 -21.24 2.74
CA MET A 191 6.26 -21.40 1.36
C MET A 191 5.59 -22.58 0.65
N GLN A 192 5.41 -23.71 1.35
CA GLN A 192 4.73 -24.89 0.79
C GLN A 192 3.25 -24.63 0.48
N GLN A 193 2.56 -23.83 1.29
CA GLN A 193 1.17 -23.44 1.04
C GLN A 193 1.00 -22.59 -0.23
N ILE A 194 2.00 -21.78 -0.55
CA ILE A 194 2.01 -20.94 -1.76
C ILE A 194 2.26 -21.81 -2.99
N ASN A 195 3.34 -22.58 -2.95
CA ASN A 195 3.72 -23.51 -4.02
C ASN A 195 4.72 -24.54 -3.49
N ALA A 196 4.30 -25.80 -3.36
CA ALA A 196 5.14 -26.87 -2.83
C ALA A 196 6.38 -27.16 -3.70
N ASN A 197 6.25 -27.06 -5.02
CA ASN A 197 7.36 -27.35 -5.94
C ASN A 197 8.46 -26.30 -5.84
N GLU A 198 8.10 -25.02 -5.85
CA GLU A 198 9.07 -23.92 -5.70
C GLU A 198 9.67 -23.89 -4.29
N ALA A 199 8.88 -24.18 -3.25
CA ALA A 199 9.37 -24.28 -1.88
C ALA A 199 10.43 -25.38 -1.70
N ASN A 200 10.27 -26.52 -2.38
CA ASN A 200 11.25 -27.60 -2.34
C ASN A 200 12.57 -27.22 -3.03
N LYS A 201 12.52 -26.48 -4.14
CA LYS A 201 13.72 -25.94 -4.80
C LYS A 201 14.45 -24.95 -3.90
N LEU A 202 13.72 -23.99 -3.31
CA LEU A 202 14.28 -23.02 -2.38
C LEU A 202 14.96 -23.71 -1.19
N HIS A 203 14.36 -24.77 -0.64
CA HIS A 203 14.96 -25.52 0.45
C HIS A 203 16.30 -26.18 0.09
N LEU A 204 16.48 -26.58 -1.17
CA LEU A 204 17.74 -27.13 -1.66
C LEU A 204 18.81 -26.04 -1.83
N GLU A 205 18.41 -24.84 -2.25
CA GLU A 205 19.32 -23.69 -2.41
C GLU A 205 19.76 -23.08 -1.07
N MET A 206 18.97 -23.26 -0.01
CA MET A 206 19.27 -22.73 1.33
C MET A 206 20.11 -23.68 2.21
N LYS A 207 20.45 -24.88 1.72
CA LYS A 207 21.35 -25.83 2.39
C LYS A 207 22.80 -25.54 2.04
#